data_AF-A0A260MAF1-F1
#
_entry.id   AF-A0A260MAF1-F1
#
_cell.length_a   1.000
_cell.length_b   1.000
_cell.length_c   1.000
_cell.angle_alpha   90.00
_cell.angle_beta   90.00
_cell.angle_gamma   90.00
#
_symmetry.space_group_name_H-M   'P 1'
#
loop_
_entity.id
_entity.type
_entity.pdbx_description
1 polymer ?
#
loop_
_entity_poly.entity_id
_entity_poly.type
_entity_poly.pdbx_seq_one_letter_code
_entity_poly.pdbx_strand_id
1 'polypeptide(L)'
;MTAAKPLRAVSADEMAPALTEAQSVDVAAMSGSHRALLVAMRDRIAGAVSNPNCPPRDLASLTKRLQDIANEIEAIDAREDDAPGRVRALESALREVAPEHELLMGMINDRFDASAL
;
A
#
# COMPACT_ATOMS: atom_id res chain seq x y z
N MET A 1 17.72 -5.87 -16.32
CA MET A 1 18.59 -5.96 -15.13
C MET A 1 18.69 -4.57 -14.54
N THR A 2 17.95 -4.30 -13.47
CA THR A 2 17.92 -2.99 -12.80
C THR A 2 19.20 -2.80 -12.00
N ALA A 3 19.97 -1.76 -12.30
CA ALA A 3 21.24 -1.47 -11.64
C ALA A 3 20.99 -1.06 -10.17
N ALA A 4 21.62 -1.78 -9.24
CA ALA A 4 21.54 -1.48 -7.82
C ALA A 4 22.21 -0.13 -7.51
N LYS A 5 21.57 0.69 -6.68
CA LYS A 5 22.07 1.99 -6.25
C LYS A 5 23.41 1.82 -5.50
N PRO A 6 24.47 2.60 -5.80
CA PRO A 6 25.76 2.43 -5.17
C PRO A 6 25.69 2.78 -3.68
N LEU A 7 26.27 1.92 -2.84
CA LEU A 7 26.37 2.12 -1.40
C LEU A 7 27.41 3.22 -1.13
N ARG A 8 27.10 4.12 -0.19
CA ARG A 8 27.99 5.21 0.25
C ARG A 8 28.51 4.91 1.66
N ALA A 9 29.76 5.30 1.93
CA ALA A 9 30.32 5.26 3.27
C ALA A 9 29.59 6.23 4.23
N VAL A 10 29.14 5.69 5.36
CA VAL A 10 28.47 6.41 6.46
C VAL A 10 29.56 6.92 7.42
N SER A 11 29.49 8.20 7.83
CA SER A 11 30.44 8.74 8.82
C SER A 11 30.11 8.30 10.25
N ALA A 12 31.09 8.33 11.16
CA ALA A 12 30.91 7.88 12.55
C ALA A 12 29.75 8.58 13.30
N ASP A 13 29.44 9.82 12.94
CA ASP A 13 28.36 10.63 13.52
C ASP A 13 27.08 10.68 12.65
N GLU A 14 27.01 9.93 11.54
CA GLU A 14 25.83 9.91 10.67
C GLU A 14 24.77 8.98 11.29
N MET A 15 23.77 9.59 11.93
CA MET A 15 22.57 8.90 12.37
C MET A 15 21.71 8.52 11.16
N ALA A 16 21.23 7.27 11.15
CA ALA A 16 20.21 6.84 10.21
C ALA A 16 19.02 7.82 10.25
N PRO A 17 18.39 8.13 9.11
CA PRO A 17 17.17 8.94 9.10
C PRO A 17 16.19 8.33 10.10
N ALA A 18 15.64 9.16 10.98
CA ALA A 18 14.69 8.71 11.97
C ALA A 18 13.62 7.88 11.25
N LEU A 19 13.44 6.63 11.69
CA LEU A 19 12.31 5.82 11.27
C LEU A 19 11.08 6.69 11.49
N THR A 20 10.37 7.04 10.41
CA THR A 20 9.15 7.84 10.47
C THR A 20 8.31 7.28 11.59
N GLU A 21 8.03 8.07 12.63
CA GLU A 21 7.27 7.61 13.79
C GLU A 21 6.03 6.89 13.28
N ALA A 22 5.89 5.61 13.64
CA ALA A 22 4.78 4.79 13.18
C ALA A 22 3.50 5.57 13.46
N GLN A 23 2.76 5.90 12.39
CA GLN A 23 1.58 6.75 12.53
C GLN A 23 0.63 6.12 13.53
N SER A 24 0.17 6.90 14.50
CA SER A 24 -0.86 6.43 15.42
C SER A 24 -2.13 6.09 14.63
N VAL A 25 -2.91 5.14 15.14
CA VAL A 25 -4.09 4.60 14.43
C VAL A 25 -5.10 5.71 14.10
N ASP A 26 -5.25 6.69 14.98
CA ASP A 26 -6.09 7.87 14.80
C ASP A 26 -5.61 8.77 13.65
N VAL A 27 -4.30 9.04 13.56
CA VAL A 27 -3.72 9.82 12.46
C VAL A 27 -3.86 9.06 11.13
N ALA A 28 -3.61 7.75 11.13
CA ALA A 28 -3.76 6.92 9.94
C ALA A 28 -5.23 6.86 9.47
N ALA A 29 -6.19 6.81 10.39
CA ALA A 29 -7.62 6.87 10.05
C ALA A 29 -8.02 8.22 9.45
N MET A 30 -7.48 9.33 9.95
CA MET A 30 -7.72 10.67 9.40
C MET A 30 -7.13 10.87 7.99
N SER A 31 -6.09 10.12 7.62
CA SER A 31 -5.45 10.22 6.30
C SER A 31 -6.35 9.77 5.14
N GLY A 32 -7.42 9.00 5.42
CA GLY A 32 -8.30 8.41 4.41
C GLY A 32 -7.67 7.26 3.61
N SER A 33 -6.39 6.93 3.83
CA SER A 33 -5.76 5.78 3.19
C SER A 33 -6.08 4.49 3.95
N HIS A 34 -6.83 3.60 3.31
CA HIS A 34 -7.14 2.28 3.86
C HIS A 34 -5.86 1.49 4.18
N ARG A 35 -4.87 1.56 3.29
CA ARG A 35 -3.56 0.93 3.49
C ARG A 35 -2.84 1.48 4.73
N ALA A 36 -2.82 2.79 4.91
CA ALA A 36 -2.17 3.42 6.07
C ALA A 36 -2.83 3.00 7.39
N LEU A 37 -4.18 2.95 7.41
CA LEU A 37 -4.93 2.47 8.56
C LEU A 37 -4.58 1.03 8.91
N LEU A 38 -4.54 0.12 7.92
CA LEU A 38 -4.19 -1.28 8.14
C LEU A 38 -2.76 -1.45 8.67
N VAL A 39 -1.80 -0.68 8.14
CA VAL A 39 -0.41 -0.69 8.62
C VAL A 39 -0.34 -0.24 10.08
N ALA A 40 -0.99 0.87 10.44
CA ALA A 40 -1.01 1.35 11.82
C ALA A 40 -1.67 0.35 12.79
N MET A 41 -2.77 -0.30 12.36
CA MET A 41 -3.43 -1.34 13.15
C MET A 41 -2.55 -2.59 13.33
N ARG A 42 -1.85 -3.02 12.27
CA ARG A 42 -0.89 -4.14 12.32
C ARG A 42 0.19 -3.89 13.37
N ASP A 43 0.80 -2.70 13.34
CA ASP A 43 1.90 -2.35 14.23
C ASP A 43 1.44 -2.31 15.70
N ARG A 44 0.24 -1.76 15.95
CA ARG A 44 -0.39 -1.79 17.27
C ARG A 44 -0.62 -3.22 17.78
N ILE A 45 -1.13 -4.12 16.93
CA ILE A 45 -1.40 -5.51 17.29
C ILE A 45 -0.09 -6.28 17.52
N ALA A 46 0.92 -6.06 16.68
CA ALA A 46 2.24 -6.67 16.83
C ALA A 46 2.87 -6.32 18.19
N GLY A 47 2.72 -5.05 18.63
CA GLY A 47 3.12 -4.63 19.97
C GLY A 47 2.37 -5.35 21.08
N ALA A 48 1.06 -5.55 20.92
CA ALA A 48 0.25 -6.28 21.90
C ALA A 48 0.61 -7.78 21.98
N VAL A 49 0.80 -8.44 20.83
CA VAL A 49 1.19 -9.86 20.75
C VAL A 49 2.59 -10.11 21.31
N SER A 50 3.50 -9.15 21.15
CA SER A 50 4.88 -9.25 21.67
C SER A 50 4.98 -8.95 23.17
N ASN A 51 3.92 -8.44 23.79
CA ASN A 51 3.91 -8.15 25.22
C ASN A 51 3.84 -9.45 26.03
N PRO A 52 4.80 -9.73 26.93
CA PRO A 52 4.82 -10.95 27.73
C PRO A 52 3.61 -11.07 28.69
N ASN A 53 2.93 -9.96 28.98
CA ASN A 53 1.73 -9.92 29.81
C ASN A 53 0.43 -10.08 29.00
N CYS A 54 0.50 -10.38 27.69
CA CYS A 54 -0.69 -10.62 26.88
C CYS A 54 -1.43 -11.86 27.39
N PRO A 55 -2.73 -11.75 27.76
CA PRO A 55 -3.51 -12.90 28.19
C PRO A 55 -3.53 -13.98 27.09
N PRO A 56 -3.34 -15.28 27.43
CA PRO A 56 -3.34 -16.35 26.43
C PRO A 56 -4.62 -16.45 25.60
N ARG A 57 -5.75 -16.05 26.19
CA ARG A 57 -7.05 -15.97 25.50
C ARG A 57 -7.03 -14.93 24.38
N ASP A 58 -6.39 -13.79 24.61
CA ASP A 58 -6.32 -12.69 23.64
C ASP A 58 -5.20 -12.92 22.63
N LEU A 59 -4.16 -13.67 23.00
CA LEU A 59 -3.04 -13.99 22.11
C LEU A 59 -3.51 -14.69 20.82
N ALA A 60 -4.41 -15.69 20.93
CA ALA A 60 -4.94 -16.41 19.78
C ALA A 60 -5.76 -15.52 18.83
N SER A 61 -6.59 -14.62 19.38
CA SER A 61 -7.40 -13.71 18.56
C SER A 61 -6.56 -12.62 17.90
N LEU A 62 -5.59 -12.06 18.62
CA LEU A 62 -4.68 -11.03 18.12
C LEU A 62 -3.73 -11.56 17.04
N THR A 63 -3.20 -12.78 17.21
CA THR A 63 -2.35 -13.41 16.19
C THR A 63 -3.12 -13.70 14.90
N LYS A 64 -4.37 -14.16 14.99
CA LYS A 64 -5.22 -14.33 13.80
C LYS A 64 -5.50 -12.97 13.13
N ARG A 65 -5.85 -11.95 13.91
CA ARG A 65 -6.10 -10.61 13.38
C ARG A 65 -4.87 -10.00 12.71
N LEU A 66 -3.67 -10.28 13.24
CA LEU A 66 -2.41 -9.85 12.65
C LEU A 66 -2.19 -10.48 11.27
N GLN A 67 -2.43 -11.80 11.14
CA GLN A 67 -2.34 -12.50 9.86
C GLN A 67 -3.35 -11.96 8.85
N ASP A 68 -4.60 -11.73 9.27
CA ASP A 68 -5.65 -11.21 8.39
C ASP A 68 -5.30 -9.83 7.83
N ILE A 69 -4.79 -8.93 8.68
CA ILE A 69 -4.35 -7.59 8.26
C ILE A 69 -3.14 -7.67 7.33
N ALA A 70 -2.18 -8.56 7.62
CA ALA A 70 -1.01 -8.75 6.76
C ALA A 70 -1.41 -9.20 5.35
N ASN A 71 -2.32 -10.17 5.25
CA ASN A 71 -2.84 -10.66 3.98
C ASN A 71 -3.60 -9.58 3.20
N GLU A 72 -4.39 -8.74 3.89
CA GLU A 72 -5.11 -7.64 3.23
C GLU A 72 -4.15 -6.58 2.69
N ILE A 73 -3.08 -6.26 3.44
CA ILE A 73 -2.03 -5.35 2.96
C ILE A 73 -1.37 -5.92 1.71
N GLU A 74 -1.00 -7.20 1.71
CA GLU A 74 -0.42 -7.86 0.53
C GLU A 74 -1.38 -7.83 -0.66
N ALA A 75 -2.67 -8.05 -0.44
CA ALA A 75 -3.68 -7.95 -1.49
C ALA A 75 -3.84 -6.53 -2.05
N ILE A 76 -3.71 -5.49 -1.22
CA ILE A 76 -3.69 -4.09 -1.68
C ILE A 76 -2.44 -3.85 -2.52
N ASP A 77 -1.27 -4.21 -2.00
CA ASP A 77 0.02 -3.98 -2.65
C ASP A 77 0.09 -4.71 -4.02
N ALA A 78 -0.38 -5.96 -4.08
CA ALA A 78 -0.46 -6.72 -5.32
C ALA A 78 -1.42 -6.09 -6.35
N ARG A 79 -2.55 -5.51 -5.90
CA ARG A 79 -3.48 -4.79 -6.78
C ARG A 79 -2.88 -3.50 -7.34
N GLU A 80 -2.08 -2.80 -6.54
CA GLU A 80 -1.36 -1.59 -6.94
C GLU A 80 -0.24 -1.91 -7.94
N ASP A 81 0.54 -2.97 -7.69
CA ASP A 81 1.64 -3.41 -8.57
C ASP A 81 1.14 -3.96 -9.92
N ASP A 82 -0.01 -4.65 -9.94
CA ASP A 82 -0.60 -5.21 -11.16
C ASP A 82 -1.42 -4.19 -11.97
N ALA A 83 -1.71 -3.00 -11.42
CA ALA A 83 -2.52 -1.99 -12.12
C ALA A 83 -1.96 -1.60 -13.51
N PRO A 84 -0.65 -1.34 -13.69
CA PRO A 84 -0.09 -1.03 -15.01
C PRO A 84 -0.19 -2.22 -15.99
N GLY A 85 -0.06 -3.45 -15.48
CA GLY A 85 -0.20 -4.67 -16.28
C GLY A 85 -1.62 -4.84 -16.80
N ARG A 86 -2.63 -4.69 -15.93
CA ARG A 86 -4.04 -4.74 -16.31
C ARG A 86 -4.42 -3.64 -17.29
N VAL A 87 -3.94 -2.41 -17.11
CA VAL A 87 -4.19 -1.30 -18.04
C VAL A 87 -3.67 -1.65 -19.43
N ARG A 88 -2.42 -2.12 -19.55
CA ARG A 88 -1.85 -2.54 -20.84
C ARG A 88 -2.61 -3.70 -21.48
N ALA A 89 -3.05 -4.68 -20.69
CA ALA A 89 -3.83 -5.80 -21.18
C ALA A 89 -5.19 -5.36 -21.73
N LEU A 90 -5.87 -4.45 -21.02
CA LEU A 90 -7.14 -3.87 -21.46
C LEU A 90 -6.97 -3.02 -22.72
N GLU A 91 -5.93 -2.17 -22.79
CA GLU A 91 -5.61 -1.40 -23.99
C GLU A 91 -5.35 -2.30 -25.20
N SER A 92 -4.64 -3.40 -25.01
CA SER A 92 -4.35 -4.37 -26.07
C SER A 92 -5.64 -5.04 -26.57
N ALA A 93 -6.47 -5.54 -25.66
CA ALA A 93 -7.76 -6.13 -26.00
C ALA A 93 -8.70 -5.12 -26.68
N LEU A 94 -8.71 -3.87 -26.22
CA LEU A 94 -9.52 -2.81 -26.80
C LEU A 94 -9.07 -2.50 -28.23
N ARG A 95 -7.76 -2.50 -28.51
CA ARG A 95 -7.22 -2.28 -29.86
C ARG A 95 -7.60 -3.40 -30.83
N GLU A 96 -7.76 -4.63 -30.35
CA GLU A 96 -8.23 -5.76 -31.16
C GLU A 96 -9.72 -5.65 -31.51
N VAL A 97 -10.56 -5.27 -30.55
CA VAL A 97 -12.02 -5.27 -30.70
C VAL A 97 -12.55 -3.98 -31.33
N ALA A 98 -11.95 -2.84 -30.99
CA ALA A 98 -12.40 -1.51 -31.39
C ALA A 98 -11.20 -0.56 -31.58
N PRO A 99 -10.49 -0.64 -32.72
CA PRO A 99 -9.25 0.10 -32.94
C PRO A 99 -9.42 1.63 -32.93
N GLU A 100 -10.61 2.13 -33.25
CA GLU A 100 -10.94 3.57 -33.24
C GLU A 100 -11.66 4.02 -31.95
N HIS A 101 -11.62 3.22 -30.88
CA HIS A 101 -12.26 3.57 -29.62
C HIS A 101 -11.69 4.88 -29.05
N GLU A 102 -12.56 5.74 -28.50
CA GLU A 102 -12.22 7.09 -28.05
C GLU A 102 -11.09 7.12 -27.00
N LEU A 103 -11.06 6.12 -26.11
CA LEU A 103 -10.00 5.91 -25.12
C LEU A 103 -8.61 5.64 -25.72
N LEU A 104 -8.52 5.09 -26.93
CA LEU A 104 -7.24 4.85 -27.64
C LEU A 104 -6.81 6.08 -28.45
N MET A 105 -7.78 6.89 -28.89
CA MET A 105 -7.57 8.02 -29.80
C MET A 105 -7.22 9.32 -29.07
N GLY A 106 -7.11 9.31 -27.73
CA GLY A 106 -6.75 10.48 -26.92
C GLY A 106 -7.81 11.59 -26.92
N MET A 107 -9.07 11.26 -27.26
CA MET A 107 -10.16 12.24 -27.34
C MET A 107 -10.85 12.50 -25.99
N ILE A 108 -10.55 11.69 -24.96
CA ILE A 108 -11.08 11.86 -23.61
C ILE A 108 -10.02 12.54 -22.74
N ASN A 109 -10.39 13.65 -22.12
CA ASN A 109 -9.53 14.37 -21.19
C ASN A 109 -9.65 13.69 -19.82
N ASP A 110 -8.62 12.96 -19.38
CA ASP A 110 -8.59 12.21 -18.10
C ASP A 110 -8.63 13.09 -16.84
N ARG A 111 -8.81 14.41 -17.01
CA ARG A 111 -8.97 15.35 -15.92
C ARG A 111 -10.37 15.20 -15.33
N PHE A 112 -10.45 14.46 -14.23
CA PHE A 112 -11.64 14.40 -13.39
C PHE A 112 -12.11 15.82 -13.01
N ASP A 113 -13.25 16.25 -13.55
CA ASP A 113 -13.85 17.56 -13.27
C ASP A 113 -14.83 17.45 -12.09
N ALA A 114 -14.31 17.72 -10.89
CA ALA A 114 -15.09 17.71 -9.66
C ALA A 114 -16.10 18.87 -9.54
N SER A 115 -16.14 19.80 -10.51
CA SER A 115 -17.05 20.94 -10.52
C SER A 115 -18.49 20.59 -10.91
N ALA A 116 -18.72 19.35 -11.37
CA ALA A 116 -20.00 18.86 -11.87
C ALA A 116 -20.84 18.08 -10.84
N LEU A 117 -20.38 18.00 -9.58
CA LEU A 117 -21.09 17.43 -8.43
C LEU A 117 -21.60 18.53 -7.50
#